data_AF-A0A7X4DUN1-F1
#
_entry.id   AF-A0A7X4DUN1-F1
#
_cell.length_a   1.000
_cell.length_b   1.000
_cell.length_c   1.000
_cell.angle_alpha   90.00
_cell.angle_beta   90.00
_cell.angle_gamma   90.00
#
_symmetry.space_group_name_H-M   'P 1'
#
loop_
_entity.id
_entity.type
_entity.pdbx_description
1 polymer ?
#
loop_
_entity_poly.entity_id
_entity_poly.type
_entity_poly.pdbx_seq_one_letter_code
_entity_poly.pdbx_strand_id
1 'polypeptide(L)'
;GDAARESLGRAGDAMDLAEEDLRSEDIAGALENQADAIEALREGMRNLADQMAQQGQNQAGQQGAGNGWNNAGANRDPLGRDAGGGSRIGTDEHLLQGDDLQRRAREILDELRRRSGEMERSEEERDYLRRLLERF
;
A
#
# COMPACT_ATOMS: atom_id res chain seq x y z
N GLY A 1 14.66 -11.09 18.31
CA GLY A 1 15.46 -11.45 17.14
C GLY A 1 16.47 -10.40 16.81
N ASP A 2 17.75 -10.77 16.86
CA ASP A 2 18.86 -9.88 16.51
C ASP A 2 18.77 -9.44 15.05
N ALA A 3 18.37 -10.35 14.15
CA ALA A 3 18.13 -10.04 12.74
C ALA A 3 17.04 -8.97 12.49
N ALA A 4 15.95 -8.99 13.27
CA ALA A 4 14.90 -7.98 13.16
C ALA A 4 15.39 -6.60 13.63
N ARG A 5 16.26 -6.55 14.64
CA ARG A 5 16.87 -5.32 15.15
C ARG A 5 17.88 -4.75 14.15
N GLU A 6 18.67 -5.60 13.53
CA GLU A 6 19.62 -5.23 12.47
C GLU A 6 18.90 -4.63 11.25
N SER A 7 17.81 -5.27 10.79
CA SER A 7 16.96 -4.76 9.72
C SER A 7 16.37 -3.37 10.03
N LEU A 8 15.94 -3.13 11.28
CA LEU A 8 15.45 -1.82 11.69
C LEU A 8 16.57 -0.76 11.71
N GLY A 9 17.79 -1.15 12.08
CA GLY A 9 18.97 -0.27 12.01
C GLY A 9 19.26 0.17 10.57
N ARG A 10 19.36 -0.80 9.65
CA ARG A 10 19.56 -0.52 8.21
C ARG A 10 18.45 0.36 7.63
N ALA A 11 17.21 0.14 8.05
CA ALA A 11 16.08 0.98 7.63
C ALA A 11 16.19 2.42 8.14
N GLY A 12 16.71 2.61 9.36
CA GLY A 12 17.00 3.93 9.93
C GLY A 12 18.10 4.65 9.16
N ASP A 13 19.23 3.98 8.94
CA ASP A 13 20.37 4.55 8.21
C ASP A 13 19.96 4.99 6.79
N ALA A 14 19.16 4.18 6.08
CA ALA A 14 18.66 4.53 4.76
C ALA A 14 17.67 5.71 4.79
N MET A 15 16.84 5.84 5.82
CA MET A 15 15.95 7.00 5.97
C MET A 15 16.70 8.29 6.32
N ASP A 16 17.79 8.20 7.08
CA ASP A 16 18.65 9.36 7.37
C ASP A 16 19.30 9.89 6.08
N LEU A 17 19.73 9.00 5.19
CA LEU A 17 20.23 9.35 3.85
C LEU A 17 19.11 9.97 2.99
N ALA A 18 17.91 9.38 3.01
CA ALA A 18 16.77 9.95 2.29
C ALA A 18 16.42 11.36 2.77
N GLU A 19 16.56 11.65 4.07
CA GLU A 19 16.37 13.00 4.62
C GLU A 19 17.44 13.98 4.10
N GLU A 20 18.71 13.55 4.03
CA GLU A 20 19.80 14.37 3.49
C GLU A 20 19.58 14.71 2.01
N ASP A 21 19.13 13.74 1.22
CA ASP A 21 18.80 13.93 -0.19
C ASP A 21 17.62 14.91 -0.37
N LEU A 22 16.57 14.78 0.46
CA LEU A 22 15.44 15.72 0.45
C LEU A 22 15.89 17.15 0.78
N ARG A 23 16.80 17.33 1.74
CA ARG A 23 17.37 18.65 2.07
C ARG A 23 18.22 19.22 0.93
N SER A 24 18.80 18.36 0.11
CA SER A 24 19.62 18.72 -1.05
C SER A 24 18.80 18.83 -2.35
N GLU A 25 17.47 18.76 -2.25
CA GLU A 25 16.53 18.76 -3.38
C GLU A 25 16.71 17.58 -4.36
N ASP A 26 17.41 16.52 -3.94
CA ASP A 26 17.57 15.28 -4.70
C ASP A 26 16.42 14.31 -4.42
N ILE A 27 15.30 14.53 -5.10
CA ILE A 27 14.12 13.68 -4.94
C ILE A 27 14.36 12.25 -5.46
N ALA A 28 15.25 12.07 -6.44
CA ALA A 28 15.51 10.75 -6.99
C ALA A 28 16.30 9.90 -5.98
N GLY A 29 17.37 10.46 -5.40
CA GLY A 29 18.13 9.81 -4.33
C GLY A 29 17.27 9.50 -3.11
N ALA A 30 16.43 10.47 -2.69
CA ALA A 30 15.53 10.28 -1.55
C ALA A 30 14.55 9.11 -1.75
N LEU A 31 14.04 8.93 -2.97
CA LEU A 31 13.13 7.83 -3.30
C LEU A 31 13.84 6.46 -3.32
N GLU A 32 15.08 6.42 -3.80
CA GLU A 32 15.90 5.20 -3.79
C GLU A 32 16.22 4.78 -2.35
N ASN A 33 16.71 5.71 -1.53
CA ASN A 33 16.99 5.48 -0.11
C ASN A 33 15.73 5.09 0.68
N GLN A 34 14.57 5.69 0.37
CA GLN A 34 13.30 5.28 0.95
C GLN A 34 12.91 3.84 0.55
N ALA A 35 13.19 3.41 -0.68
CA ALA A 35 12.91 2.06 -1.13
C ALA A 35 13.77 1.03 -0.38
N ASP A 36 15.05 1.33 -0.17
CA ASP A 36 15.99 0.50 0.59
C ASP A 36 15.54 0.34 2.05
N ALA A 37 15.09 1.42 2.67
CA ALA A 37 14.54 1.38 4.02
C ALA A 37 13.30 0.48 4.11
N ILE A 38 12.39 0.55 3.13
CA ILE A 38 11.21 -0.32 3.07
C ILE A 38 11.61 -1.79 2.88
N GLU A 39 12.64 -2.08 2.08
CA GLU A 39 13.14 -3.44 1.91
C GLU A 39 13.72 -4.00 3.22
N ALA A 40 14.53 -3.22 3.92
CA ALA A 40 15.09 -3.59 5.22
C ALA A 40 13.98 -3.86 6.25
N LEU A 41 12.95 -3.00 6.31
CA LEU A 41 11.79 -3.24 7.18
C LEU A 41 11.06 -4.56 6.86
N ARG A 42 10.86 -4.86 5.57
CA ARG A 42 10.23 -6.12 5.13
C ARG A 42 11.05 -7.33 5.55
N GLU A 43 12.37 -7.25 5.43
CA GLU A 43 13.27 -8.29 5.90
C GLU A 43 13.16 -8.51 7.41
N GLY A 44 13.15 -7.42 8.19
CA GLY A 44 12.99 -7.49 9.64
C GLY A 44 11.66 -8.11 10.07
N MET A 45 10.57 -7.78 9.38
CA MET A 45 9.25 -8.36 9.63
C MET A 45 9.19 -9.86 9.30
N ARG A 46 9.83 -10.30 8.20
CA ARG A 46 9.93 -11.74 7.87
C ARG A 46 10.69 -12.49 8.96
N ASN A 47 11.85 -11.98 9.36
CA ASN A 47 12.66 -12.56 10.42
C ASN A 47 11.92 -12.63 11.77
N LEU A 48 11.10 -11.61 12.07
CA LEU A 48 10.27 -11.59 13.27
C LEU A 48 9.14 -12.62 13.19
N ALA A 49 8.45 -12.71 12.04
CA ALA A 49 7.39 -13.68 11.80
C ALA A 49 7.90 -15.13 11.94
N ASP A 50 9.08 -15.42 11.37
CA ASP A 50 9.71 -16.73 11.47
C ASP A 50 10.03 -17.11 12.93
N GLN A 51 10.52 -16.16 13.72
CA GLN A 51 10.79 -16.39 15.15
C GLN A 51 9.51 -16.64 15.96
N MET A 52 8.44 -15.90 15.66
CA MET A 52 7.14 -16.10 16.32
C MET A 52 6.51 -17.45 15.93
N ALA A 53 6.62 -17.86 14.66
CA ALA A 53 6.15 -19.16 14.21
C ALA A 53 6.90 -20.31 14.90
N GLN A 54 8.22 -20.19 15.04
CA GLN A 54 9.04 -21.16 15.76
C GLN A 54 8.69 -21.23 17.26
N GLN A 55 8.39 -20.10 17.91
CA GLN A 55 7.90 -20.09 19.30
C GLN A 55 6.50 -20.71 19.44
N GLY A 56 5.59 -20.41 18.51
CA GLY A 56 4.23 -20.96 18.51
C GLY A 56 4.19 -22.48 18.31
N GLN A 57 5.13 -23.02 17.51
CA GLN A 57 5.24 -24.46 17.30
C GLN A 57 5.70 -25.21 18.55
N ASN A 58 6.47 -24.57 19.44
CA ASN A 58 6.87 -25.14 20.73
C ASN A 58 5.76 -25.15 21.81
N GLN A 59 4.68 -24.39 21.64
CA GLN A 59 3.50 -24.43 22.53
C GLN A 59 2.39 -25.38 22.03
N ALA A 60 2.37 -25.72 20.74
CA ALA A 60 1.37 -26.61 20.14
C ALA A 60 1.56 -28.10 20.50
N GLY A 61 2.66 -28.48 21.16
CA GLY A 61 2.89 -29.85 21.63
C GLY A 61 2.09 -30.27 22.88
N GLN A 62 1.32 -29.36 23.49
CA GLN A 62 0.71 -29.62 24.81
C GLN A 62 -0.66 -28.96 25.04
N GLN A 63 -1.52 -28.89 24.01
CA GLN A 63 -2.96 -28.67 24.14
C GLN A 63 -3.54 -28.83 22.73
N GLY A 64 -4.19 -29.94 22.39
CA GLY A 64 -5.54 -30.22 22.85
C GLY A 64 -6.51 -29.75 21.76
N ALA A 65 -7.19 -30.69 21.11
CA ALA A 65 -8.11 -30.48 20.01
C ALA A 65 -9.08 -29.29 20.22
N GLY A 66 -9.15 -28.39 19.24
CA GLY A 66 -10.04 -27.24 19.25
C GLY A 66 -10.33 -26.76 17.82
N ASN A 67 -11.35 -27.37 17.22
CA ASN A 67 -12.21 -26.92 16.12
C ASN A 67 -11.84 -25.64 15.34
N GLY A 68 -11.71 -25.83 14.02
CA GLY A 68 -12.54 -25.10 13.05
C GLY A 68 -12.03 -23.74 12.58
N TRP A 69 -12.02 -23.60 11.25
CA TRP A 69 -11.85 -22.38 10.45
C TRP A 69 -10.43 -21.93 10.08
N ASN A 70 -10.32 -21.53 8.82
CA ASN A 70 -9.22 -20.83 8.16
C ASN A 70 -8.04 -21.65 7.62
N ASN A 71 -8.37 -22.63 6.76
CA ASN A 71 -7.48 -23.01 5.66
C ASN A 71 -7.78 -22.10 4.43
N ALA A 72 -7.33 -20.84 4.48
CA ALA A 72 -7.42 -19.87 3.37
C ALA A 72 -6.43 -18.69 3.53
N GLY A 73 -5.19 -18.95 3.98
CA GLY A 73 -4.31 -17.85 4.43
C GLY A 73 -2.81 -18.04 4.22
N ALA A 74 -2.36 -18.94 3.36
CA ALA A 74 -0.92 -19.19 3.17
C ALA A 74 -0.20 -18.13 2.31
N ASN A 75 -0.90 -17.14 1.74
CA ASN A 75 -0.31 -16.10 0.87
C ASN A 75 -0.42 -14.68 1.43
N ARG A 76 -0.84 -14.51 2.70
CA ARG A 76 -1.03 -13.17 3.26
C ARG A 76 0.17 -12.78 4.11
N ASP A 77 0.89 -11.74 3.70
CA ASP A 77 2.03 -11.23 4.46
C ASP A 77 1.57 -10.64 5.81
N PRO A 78 2.48 -10.44 6.79
CA PRO A 78 2.12 -9.92 8.11
C PRO A 78 1.52 -8.49 8.10
N LEU A 79 1.50 -7.79 6.96
CA LEU A 79 0.77 -6.54 6.76
C LEU A 79 -0.62 -6.74 6.13
N GLY A 80 -1.09 -7.99 6.02
CA GLY A 80 -2.40 -8.32 5.49
C GLY A 80 -2.48 -8.30 3.96
N ARG A 81 -1.35 -8.25 3.24
CA ARG A 81 -1.33 -8.14 1.78
C ARG A 81 -1.32 -9.52 1.12
N ASP A 82 -2.17 -9.72 0.11
CA ASP A 82 -2.19 -10.97 -0.67
C ASP A 82 -1.00 -11.02 -1.66
N ALA A 83 -0.13 -12.01 -1.50
CA ALA A 83 0.98 -12.30 -2.41
C ALA A 83 0.43 -12.93 -3.70
N GLY A 84 -0.07 -12.10 -4.60
CA GLY A 84 -0.67 -12.59 -5.84
C GLY A 84 -1.23 -11.47 -6.72
N GLY A 85 -0.37 -10.57 -7.20
CA GLY A 85 -0.77 -9.55 -8.15
C GLY A 85 0.25 -8.42 -8.22
N GLY A 86 1.21 -8.55 -9.13
CA GLY A 86 2.13 -7.47 -9.43
C GLY A 86 1.38 -6.20 -9.83
N SER A 87 1.93 -5.07 -9.43
CA SER A 87 1.55 -3.72 -9.86
C SER A 87 0.23 -3.19 -9.29
N ARG A 88 0.30 -2.65 -8.07
CA ARG A 88 -0.34 -1.39 -7.67
C ARG A 88 0.04 -1.03 -6.23
N ILE A 89 1.08 -0.21 -6.10
CA ILE A 89 1.25 0.64 -4.92
C ILE A 89 0.10 1.65 -4.99
N GLY A 90 -0.90 1.46 -4.14
CA GLY A 90 -2.14 2.23 -4.15
C GLY A 90 -3.15 1.61 -3.20
N THR A 91 -3.00 1.92 -1.91
CA THR A 91 -4.07 1.80 -0.92
C THR A 91 -5.38 2.36 -1.51
N ASP A 92 -6.47 1.63 -1.33
CA ASP A 92 -7.88 1.94 -1.64
C ASP A 92 -8.51 1.14 -2.81
N GLU A 93 -7.76 0.61 -3.77
CA GLU A 93 -8.37 -0.01 -4.96
C GLU A 93 -8.91 -1.44 -4.73
N HIS A 94 -8.44 -2.16 -3.70
CA HIS A 94 -8.86 -3.54 -3.40
C HIS A 94 -10.04 -3.62 -2.40
N LEU A 95 -10.56 -2.48 -1.93
CA LEU A 95 -11.76 -2.43 -1.07
C LEU A 95 -13.05 -2.14 -1.85
N LEU A 96 -12.95 -1.62 -3.07
CA LEU A 96 -14.09 -1.34 -3.93
C LEU A 96 -14.39 -2.62 -4.73
N GLN A 97 -15.41 -3.37 -4.30
CA GLN A 97 -15.99 -4.44 -5.12
C GLN A 97 -16.39 -3.82 -6.48
N GLY A 98 -16.34 -4.60 -7.57
CA GLY A 98 -16.58 -4.07 -8.92
C GLY A 98 -17.82 -3.18 -9.02
N ASP A 99 -18.90 -3.50 -8.33
CA ASP A 99 -20.12 -2.67 -8.34
C ASP A 99 -19.93 -1.26 -7.74
N ASP A 100 -19.02 -1.08 -6.79
CA ASP A 100 -18.72 0.21 -6.17
C ASP A 100 -17.82 1.09 -7.05
N LEU A 101 -16.89 0.47 -7.80
CA LEU A 101 -16.08 1.17 -8.78
C LEU A 101 -16.96 1.75 -9.91
N GLN A 102 -17.91 0.95 -10.41
CA GLN A 102 -18.86 1.38 -11.43
C GLN A 102 -19.76 2.51 -10.93
N ARG A 103 -20.17 2.46 -9.66
CA ARG A 103 -20.95 3.52 -9.02
C ARG A 103 -20.15 4.82 -8.91
N ARG A 104 -18.92 4.74 -8.42
CA ARG A 104 -18.01 5.89 -8.28
C ARG A 104 -17.69 6.53 -9.62
N ALA A 105 -17.47 5.73 -10.67
CA ALA A 105 -17.26 6.23 -12.02
C ALA A 105 -18.48 7.05 -12.52
N ARG A 106 -19.71 6.58 -12.25
CA ARG A 106 -20.93 7.32 -12.60
C ARG A 106 -21.05 8.63 -11.82
N GLU A 107 -20.79 8.61 -10.51
CA GLU A 107 -20.83 9.81 -9.66
C GLU A 107 -19.84 10.88 -10.15
N ILE A 108 -18.64 10.47 -10.56
CA ILE A 108 -17.64 11.38 -11.12
C ILE A 108 -18.12 11.97 -12.45
N LEU A 109 -18.64 11.13 -13.36
CA LEU A 109 -19.14 11.61 -14.65
C LEU A 109 -20.32 12.59 -14.50
N ASP A 110 -21.21 12.32 -13.56
CA ASP A 110 -22.35 13.19 -13.26
C ASP A 110 -21.89 14.54 -12.70
N GLU A 111 -20.89 14.52 -11.79
CA GLU A 111 -20.31 15.75 -11.25
C GLU A 111 -19.59 16.56 -12.35
N LEU A 112 -18.82 15.91 -13.23
CA LEU A 112 -18.17 16.58 -14.35
C LEU A 112 -19.20 17.23 -15.30
N ARG A 113 -20.31 16.56 -15.61
CA ARG A 113 -21.39 17.12 -16.43
C ARG A 113 -22.03 18.33 -15.77
N ARG A 114 -22.38 18.22 -14.48
CA ARG A 114 -22.93 19.33 -13.69
C ARG A 114 -21.99 20.54 -13.76
N ARG A 115 -20.71 20.32 -13.47
CA ARG A 115 -19.69 21.36 -13.41
C ARG A 115 -19.39 22.01 -14.75
N SER A 116 -19.47 21.25 -15.86
CA SER A 116 -19.25 21.77 -17.21
C SER A 116 -20.35 22.77 -17.65
N GLY A 117 -21.55 22.67 -17.06
CA GLY A 117 -22.69 23.54 -17.31
C GLY A 117 -22.77 24.78 -16.42
N GLU A 118 -21.97 24.87 -15.35
CA GLU A 118 -21.98 25.99 -14.42
C GLU A 118 -21.36 27.25 -15.07
N MET A 119 -22.19 28.26 -15.36
CA MET A 119 -21.75 29.49 -16.05
C MET A 119 -20.84 30.39 -15.20
N GLU A 120 -20.87 30.23 -13.87
CA GLU A 120 -20.04 31.00 -12.93
C GLU A 120 -18.56 30.56 -12.94
N ARG A 121 -18.26 29.40 -13.53
CA ARG A 121 -16.88 28.92 -13.69
C ARG A 121 -16.18 29.59 -14.86
N SER A 122 -14.85 29.70 -14.76
CA SER A 122 -14.02 30.22 -15.86
C SER A 122 -14.18 29.36 -17.13
N GLU A 123 -14.05 30.00 -18.29
CA GLU A 123 -14.14 29.31 -19.59
C GLU A 123 -13.09 28.21 -19.73
N GLU A 124 -11.86 28.46 -19.26
CA GLU A 124 -10.76 27.49 -19.27
C GLU A 124 -11.08 26.23 -18.45
N GLU A 125 -11.68 26.39 -17.26
CA GLU A 125 -12.07 25.25 -16.42
C GLU A 125 -13.21 24.46 -17.09
N ARG A 126 -14.20 25.14 -17.66
CA ARG A 126 -15.30 24.49 -18.39
C ARG A 126 -14.82 23.73 -19.62
N ASP A 127 -13.83 24.27 -20.34
CA ASP A 127 -13.17 23.61 -21.47
C ASP A 127 -12.39 22.37 -21.04
N TYR A 128 -11.68 22.45 -19.91
CA TYR A 128 -10.99 21.29 -19.34
C TYR A 128 -11.98 20.18 -18.95
N LEU A 129 -13.09 20.52 -18.28
CA LEU A 129 -14.14 19.58 -17.90
C LEU A 129 -14.80 18.93 -19.13
N ARG A 130 -15.04 19.68 -20.21
CA ARG A 130 -15.57 19.14 -21.47
C ARG A 130 -14.62 18.14 -22.12
N ARG A 131 -13.33 18.45 -22.22
CA ARG A 131 -12.32 17.50 -22.73
C ARG A 131 -12.23 16.23 -21.89
N LEU A 132 -12.41 16.36 -20.58
CA LEU A 132 -12.43 15.20 -19.68
C LEU A 132 -13.64 14.30 -19.97
N LEU A 133 -14.82 14.87 -20.19
CA LEU A 133 -16.03 14.15 -20.57
C LEU A 133 -15.96 13.49 -21.96
N GLU A 134 -15.14 13.99 -22.88
CA GLU A 134 -14.95 13.37 -24.20
C GLU A 134 -14.01 12.16 -24.17
N ARG A 135 -13.13 12.10 -23.17
CA ARG A 135 -12.09 11.07 -23.04
C ARG A 135 -12.58 9.80 -22.32
N PHE A 136 -13.66 9.90 -21.56
CA PHE A 136 -14.25 8.86 -20.72
C PHE A 136 -15.68 8.55 -21.14
#